data_AF-A0AA91EXP8-F1
#
_entry.id   AF-A0AA91EXP8-F1
#
_cell.length_a   1.000
_cell.length_b   1.000
_cell.length_c   1.000
_cell.angle_alpha   90.00
_cell.angle_beta   90.00
_cell.angle_gamma   90.00
#
_symmetry.space_group_name_H-M   'P 1'
#
loop_
_entity.id
_entity.type
_entity.pdbx_description
1 polymer ?
#
loop_
_entity_poly.entity_id
_entity_poly.type
_entity_poly.pdbx_seq_one_letter_code
_entity_poly.pdbx_strand_id
1 'polypeptide(L)'
;MIAESTRSWNIGRDATAAALLLAAPALPWSLYFGVGIPAGRPGLFVALAVATVLALTAIAATYLGPWGTNPAVAGRLRLVLSAPYLVLLLGVVAADVVQTVRYGGSPRPPGGVGPGALAGAAGALLAAQPVLAGPVRLWRRTIRALGYAAIVGATLSVLFNLYWRVRYAIPDADSTTGFGRQQVAIIATALVYGAVAWTTVVVASRWVLQRDKASQLAVVLLGGAALVVGILVWVLPIGRDIDGFHGIAQNTSTAGVGFEGYLVWVAAAALLAVAAARDASATTWLAATRNTLVLIAIWSLGSALMRVVDLSVAVGLDLPYSPYDSAAMASFDVVTAVIAIWLRLNLGNRSVPAAAVWSVSAVLFGFTIARVVVGVGLAPRLAEAQRASASAHPVYGNGLAQQITSTFDVVLCGLALCGLVVAIVVGRLTVPADDRPKPGEPGTPRIFRSPDSPTVAPAGGPKIYRGSDESAENGEVVQGRSNGT
;
A
#
# COMPACT_ATOMS: atom_id res chain seq x y z
N MET A 1 5.79 -30.62 20.57
CA MET A 1 6.54 -30.62 19.29
C MET A 1 5.83 -29.64 18.34
N ILE A 2 6.50 -28.57 17.88
CA ILE A 2 5.89 -27.57 16.97
C ILE A 2 5.92 -28.14 15.56
N ALA A 3 4.78 -28.14 14.83
CA ALA A 3 4.73 -28.60 13.44
C ALA A 3 5.71 -27.81 12.55
N GLU A 4 6.36 -28.48 11.60
CA GLU A 4 7.41 -27.91 10.74
C GLU A 4 6.96 -26.63 10.00
N SER A 5 5.70 -26.61 9.54
CA SER A 5 5.08 -25.42 8.95
C SER A 5 5.00 -24.23 9.91
N THR A 6 4.83 -24.47 11.22
CA THR A 6 4.78 -23.40 12.22
C THR A 6 6.19 -22.88 12.54
N ARG A 7 7.21 -23.74 12.42
CA ARG A 7 8.61 -23.36 12.58
C ARG A 7 9.05 -22.39 11.48
N SER A 8 8.72 -22.68 10.21
CA SER A 8 9.10 -21.80 9.10
C SER A 8 8.48 -20.40 9.19
N TRP A 9 7.21 -20.30 9.61
CA TRP A 9 6.55 -19.00 9.85
C TRP A 9 7.20 -18.21 10.99
N ASN A 10 7.58 -18.87 12.09
CA ASN A 10 8.30 -18.20 13.18
C ASN A 10 9.67 -17.67 12.72
N ILE A 11 10.42 -18.46 11.93
CA ILE A 11 11.71 -18.06 11.37
C ILE A 11 11.52 -16.87 10.41
N GLY A 12 10.56 -16.93 9.49
CA GLY A 12 10.29 -15.84 8.56
C GLY A 12 9.91 -14.54 9.26
N ARG A 13 9.07 -14.62 10.30
CA ARG A 13 8.73 -13.47 11.15
C ARG A 13 9.96 -12.89 11.85
N ASP A 14 10.76 -13.74 12.47
CA ASP A 14 11.92 -13.33 13.26
C ASP A 14 13.03 -12.75 12.36
N ALA A 15 13.25 -13.31 11.18
CA ALA A 15 14.16 -12.76 10.17
C ALA A 15 13.68 -11.39 9.66
N THR A 16 12.38 -11.26 9.38
CA THR A 16 11.78 -9.96 8.99
C THR A 16 11.93 -8.93 10.10
N ALA A 17 11.68 -9.33 11.36
CA ALA A 17 11.84 -8.46 12.52
C ALA A 17 13.29 -7.96 12.65
N ALA A 18 14.26 -8.85 12.53
CA ALA A 18 15.68 -8.51 12.59
C ALA A 18 16.09 -7.55 11.47
N ALA A 19 15.70 -7.84 10.22
CA ALA A 19 16.00 -6.97 9.09
C ALA A 19 15.45 -5.55 9.28
N LEU A 20 14.20 -5.42 9.74
CA LEU A 20 13.57 -4.13 10.01
C LEU A 20 14.21 -3.38 11.18
N LEU A 21 14.57 -4.08 12.27
CA LEU A 21 15.26 -3.50 13.43
C LEU A 21 16.69 -3.05 13.08
N LEU A 22 17.37 -3.72 12.16
CA LEU A 22 18.70 -3.33 11.69
C LEU A 22 18.64 -2.15 10.71
N ALA A 23 17.60 -2.09 9.87
CA ALA A 23 17.40 -0.98 8.94
C ALA A 23 16.93 0.31 9.66
N ALA A 24 16.13 0.19 10.71
CA ALA A 24 15.48 1.33 11.37
C ALA A 24 16.45 2.41 11.91
N PRO A 25 17.61 2.11 12.53
CA PRO A 25 18.57 3.12 12.94
C PRO A 25 19.28 3.82 11.79
N ALA A 26 19.36 3.20 10.61
CA ALA A 26 19.97 3.78 9.42
C ALA A 26 19.03 4.75 8.66
N LEU A 27 17.80 4.88 9.13
CA LEU A 27 16.76 5.71 8.55
C LEU A 27 16.41 6.87 9.51
N PRO A 28 15.84 7.96 9.00
CA PRO A 28 15.32 9.03 9.85
C PRO A 28 14.09 8.59 10.62
N TRP A 29 13.99 9.05 11.85
CA TRP A 29 12.90 8.72 12.77
C TRP A 29 11.85 9.83 12.87
N SER A 30 12.26 11.07 12.63
CA SER A 30 11.40 12.25 12.50
C SER A 30 12.18 13.33 11.76
N LEU A 31 11.54 14.47 11.48
CA LEU A 31 12.21 15.65 10.91
C LEU A 31 13.33 16.21 11.80
N TYR A 32 13.39 15.80 13.07
CA TYR A 32 14.31 16.33 14.07
C TYR A 32 15.25 15.27 14.67
N PHE A 33 15.12 14.00 14.29
CA PHE A 33 15.91 12.91 14.85
C PHE A 33 16.11 11.76 13.85
N GLY A 34 17.33 11.25 13.77
CA GLY A 34 17.71 10.07 12.99
C GLY A 34 18.85 10.35 12.00
N VAL A 35 19.28 9.31 11.28
CA VAL A 35 20.38 9.42 10.31
C VAL A 35 19.97 10.34 9.15
N GLY A 36 20.86 11.25 8.76
CA GLY A 36 20.59 12.27 7.73
C GLY A 36 19.92 13.54 8.25
N ILE A 37 19.58 13.62 9.54
CA ILE A 37 18.98 14.81 10.15
C ILE A 37 20.05 15.66 10.87
N PRO A 38 20.21 16.95 10.52
CA PRO A 38 21.15 17.83 11.20
C PRO A 38 20.85 18.00 12.70
N ALA A 39 21.89 18.19 13.50
CA ALA A 39 21.78 18.52 14.94
C ALA A 39 21.04 17.49 15.82
N GLY A 40 21.06 16.20 15.45
CA GLY A 40 20.49 15.13 16.27
C GLY A 40 21.21 14.98 17.63
N ARG A 41 20.43 14.86 18.70
CA ARG A 41 20.99 14.71 20.07
C ARG A 41 21.65 13.34 20.24
N PRO A 42 22.93 13.26 20.65
CA PRO A 42 23.65 11.98 20.74
C PRO A 42 22.99 10.99 21.71
N GLY A 43 22.37 11.49 22.80
CA GLY A 43 21.65 10.65 23.75
C GLY A 43 20.46 9.89 23.14
N LEU A 44 19.78 10.45 22.13
CA LEU A 44 18.68 9.76 21.46
C LEU A 44 19.18 8.64 20.54
N PHE A 45 20.35 8.80 19.91
CA PHE A 45 20.99 7.73 19.14
C PHE A 45 21.44 6.58 20.04
N VAL A 46 22.00 6.88 21.21
CA VAL A 46 22.35 5.86 22.22
C VAL A 46 21.10 5.12 22.70
N ALA A 47 20.04 5.86 23.05
CA ALA A 47 18.77 5.26 23.48
C ALA A 47 18.17 4.34 22.40
N LEU A 48 18.21 4.79 21.13
CA LEU A 48 17.78 3.98 19.99
C LEU A 48 18.65 2.73 19.83
N ALA A 49 19.97 2.86 19.85
CA ALA A 49 20.88 1.72 19.72
C ALA A 49 20.65 0.67 20.82
N VAL A 50 20.53 1.11 22.08
CA VAL A 50 20.23 0.23 23.22
C VAL A 50 18.89 -0.47 23.02
N ALA A 51 17.84 0.28 22.67
CA ALA A 51 16.53 -0.30 22.41
C ALA A 51 16.55 -1.33 21.27
N THR A 52 17.28 -1.05 20.18
CA THR A 52 17.46 -1.98 19.05
C THR A 52 18.16 -3.26 19.49
N VAL A 53 19.25 -3.16 20.25
CA VAL A 53 19.98 -4.33 20.75
C VAL A 53 19.10 -5.20 21.65
N LEU A 54 18.32 -4.58 22.54
CA LEU A 54 17.37 -5.31 23.39
C LEU A 54 16.30 -6.02 22.55
N ALA A 55 15.72 -5.35 21.56
CA ALA A 55 14.73 -5.95 20.66
C ALA A 55 15.31 -7.08 19.79
N LEU A 56 16.58 -6.99 19.36
CA LEU A 56 17.26 -8.09 18.67
C LEU A 56 17.56 -9.26 19.61
N THR A 57 17.93 -8.97 20.86
CA THR A 57 18.14 -9.98 21.91
C THR A 57 16.84 -10.74 22.21
N ALA A 58 15.68 -10.08 22.10
CA ALA A 58 14.37 -10.74 22.20
C ALA A 58 14.22 -11.90 21.20
N ILE A 59 14.69 -11.71 19.96
CA ILE A 59 14.66 -12.74 18.92
C ILE A 59 15.60 -13.88 19.31
N ALA A 60 16.85 -13.55 19.69
CA ALA A 60 17.86 -14.54 20.08
C ALA A 60 17.43 -15.41 21.27
N ALA A 61 16.71 -14.83 22.25
CA ALA A 61 16.17 -15.54 23.42
C ALA A 61 15.17 -16.66 23.07
N THR A 62 14.66 -16.70 21.83
CA THR A 62 13.81 -17.79 21.33
C THR A 62 14.62 -19.03 20.94
N TYR A 63 15.88 -18.84 20.56
CA TYR A 63 16.76 -19.89 20.03
C TYR A 63 17.86 -20.29 21.01
N LEU A 64 18.12 -19.47 22.04
CA LEU A 64 19.22 -19.64 22.98
C LEU A 64 18.72 -19.74 24.43
N GLY A 65 19.33 -20.65 25.19
CA GLY A 65 19.16 -20.76 26.64
C GLY A 65 17.96 -21.59 27.13
N PRO A 66 17.82 -21.76 28.46
CA PRO A 66 16.80 -22.61 29.07
C PRO A 66 15.36 -22.10 28.83
N TRP A 67 15.20 -20.83 28.43
CA TRP A 67 13.90 -20.18 28.21
C TRP A 67 13.20 -20.64 26.93
N GLY A 68 13.93 -21.15 25.94
CA GLY A 68 13.35 -21.70 24.70
C GLY A 68 12.49 -22.96 24.94
N THR A 69 12.62 -23.59 26.12
CA THR A 69 11.84 -24.78 26.50
C THR A 69 10.42 -24.44 26.96
N ASN A 70 10.16 -23.20 27.42
CA ASN A 70 8.84 -22.75 27.85
C ASN A 70 8.33 -21.57 26.99
N PRO A 71 7.39 -21.81 26.06
CA PRO A 71 6.88 -20.79 25.13
C PRO A 71 6.26 -19.57 25.82
N ALA A 72 5.67 -19.73 27.01
CA ALA A 72 5.05 -18.63 27.74
C ALA A 72 6.09 -17.68 28.34
N VAL A 73 7.17 -18.24 28.89
CA VAL A 73 8.29 -17.46 29.45
C VAL A 73 9.05 -16.75 28.33
N ALA A 74 9.35 -17.45 27.24
CA ALA A 74 9.96 -16.86 26.05
C ALA A 74 9.12 -15.70 25.48
N GLY A 75 7.79 -15.86 25.40
CA GLY A 75 6.89 -14.80 24.93
C GLY A 75 6.89 -13.56 25.83
N ARG A 76 6.92 -13.72 27.16
CA ARG A 76 7.01 -12.58 28.10
C ARG A 76 8.35 -11.87 28.00
N LEU A 77 9.44 -12.63 27.93
CA LEU A 77 10.78 -12.09 27.80
C LEU A 77 10.93 -11.28 26.50
N ARG A 78 10.38 -11.79 25.38
CA ARG A 78 10.33 -11.08 24.10
C ARG A 78 9.62 -9.73 24.22
N LEU A 79 8.47 -9.69 24.88
CA LEU A 79 7.73 -8.45 25.09
C LEU A 79 8.51 -7.45 25.96
N VAL A 80 9.10 -7.91 27.06
CA VAL A 80 9.87 -7.06 27.98
C VAL A 80 11.09 -6.47 27.29
N LEU A 81 11.82 -7.26 26.52
CA LEU A 81 13.01 -6.82 25.79
C LEU A 81 12.68 -5.87 24.63
N SER A 82 11.52 -6.02 23.99
CA SER A 82 11.05 -5.08 22.96
C SER A 82 10.37 -3.82 23.52
N ALA A 83 9.95 -3.81 24.79
CA ALA A 83 9.21 -2.70 25.39
C ALA A 83 9.96 -1.36 25.36
N PRO A 84 11.28 -1.26 25.66
CA PRO A 84 12.02 -0.01 25.56
C PRO A 84 11.94 0.64 24.18
N TYR A 85 11.92 -0.16 23.11
CA TYR A 85 11.79 0.31 21.74
C TYR A 85 10.42 0.95 21.50
N LEU A 86 9.35 0.31 21.98
CA LEU A 86 7.99 0.83 21.87
C LEU A 86 7.80 2.10 22.72
N VAL A 87 8.46 2.19 23.89
CA VAL A 87 8.45 3.40 24.71
C VAL A 87 9.16 4.56 24.01
N LEU A 88 10.31 4.30 23.38
CA LEU A 88 11.01 5.31 22.58
C LEU A 88 10.13 5.84 21.43
N LEU A 89 9.47 4.93 20.72
CA LEU A 89 8.52 5.27 19.65
C LEU A 89 7.35 6.11 20.17
N LEU A 90 6.74 5.74 21.30
CA LEU A 90 5.69 6.52 21.94
C LEU A 90 6.19 7.91 22.34
N GLY A 91 7.46 8.04 22.74
CA GLY A 91 8.10 9.33 23.00
C GLY A 91 8.19 10.23 21.76
N VAL A 92 8.50 9.65 20.59
CA VAL A 92 8.51 10.38 19.31
C VAL A 92 7.11 10.87 18.94
N VAL A 93 6.11 10.01 19.03
CA VAL A 93 4.69 10.33 18.81
C VAL A 93 4.20 11.42 19.78
N ALA A 94 4.48 11.28 21.07
CA ALA A 94 4.07 12.28 22.06
C ALA A 94 4.76 13.63 21.82
N ALA A 95 6.04 13.62 21.43
CA ALA A 95 6.74 14.84 21.06
C ALA A 95 6.12 15.50 19.82
N ASP A 96 5.70 14.71 18.82
CA ASP A 96 5.00 15.21 17.63
C ASP A 96 3.66 15.87 17.98
N VAL A 97 2.82 15.19 18.79
CA VAL A 97 1.54 15.75 19.25
C VAL A 97 1.75 17.06 20.01
N VAL A 98 2.73 17.12 20.91
CA VAL A 98 3.04 18.34 21.67
C VAL A 98 3.52 19.46 20.74
N GLN A 99 4.38 19.14 19.76
CA GLN A 99 4.85 20.12 18.78
C GLN A 99 3.71 20.63 17.91
N THR A 100 2.85 19.74 17.43
CA THR A 100 1.65 20.06 16.66
C THR A 100 0.77 21.05 17.42
N VAL A 101 0.52 20.81 18.71
CA VAL A 101 -0.32 21.71 19.52
C VAL A 101 0.37 23.05 19.77
N ARG A 102 1.66 23.05 20.11
CA ARG A 102 2.41 24.27 20.48
C ARG A 102 2.74 25.17 19.29
N TYR A 103 3.03 24.58 18.14
CA TYR A 103 3.48 25.28 16.95
C TYR A 103 2.41 25.31 15.85
N GLY A 104 1.18 24.91 16.16
CA GLY A 104 0.04 24.97 15.26
C GLY A 104 -0.11 26.39 14.69
N GLY A 105 -0.20 26.49 13.37
CA GLY A 105 -0.29 27.78 12.69
C GLY A 105 1.03 28.51 12.43
N SER A 106 2.13 28.05 13.02
CA SER A 106 3.46 28.59 12.75
C SER A 106 4.08 27.94 11.49
N PRO A 107 5.10 28.57 10.87
CA PRO A 107 5.82 27.95 9.76
C PRO A 107 6.71 26.77 10.19
N ARG A 108 6.81 26.48 11.49
CA ARG A 108 7.63 25.38 12.01
C ARG A 108 6.84 24.07 11.96
N PRO A 109 7.23 23.10 11.11
CA PRO A 109 6.50 21.85 10.99
C PRO A 109 6.66 20.99 12.25
N PRO A 110 5.64 20.22 12.65
CA PRO A 110 5.78 19.20 13.68
C PRO A 110 6.68 18.06 13.17
N GLY A 111 7.32 17.32 14.09
CA GLY A 111 8.40 16.39 13.76
C GLY A 111 7.98 15.17 12.93
N GLY A 112 6.73 14.73 13.07
CA GLY A 112 6.18 13.56 12.41
C GLY A 112 6.86 12.24 12.75
N VAL A 113 6.46 11.20 12.01
CA VAL A 113 7.01 9.85 12.14
C VAL A 113 7.70 9.46 10.83
N GLY A 114 9.02 9.29 10.90
CA GLY A 114 9.86 8.92 9.75
C GLY A 114 9.86 7.41 9.44
N PRO A 115 10.40 7.01 8.28
CA PRO A 115 10.50 5.61 7.87
C PRO A 115 11.28 4.72 8.84
N GLY A 116 12.28 5.25 9.56
CA GLY A 116 13.01 4.52 10.60
C GLY A 116 12.11 4.16 11.78
N ALA A 117 11.22 5.06 12.18
CA ALA A 117 10.24 4.78 13.23
C ALA A 117 9.17 3.77 12.76
N LEU A 118 8.74 3.82 11.49
CA LEU A 118 7.84 2.80 10.91
C LEU A 118 8.48 1.41 10.89
N ALA A 119 9.69 1.30 10.33
CA ALA A 119 10.44 0.05 10.26
C ALA A 119 10.72 -0.50 11.67
N GLY A 120 11.12 0.39 12.57
CA GLY A 120 11.34 0.07 13.96
C GLY A 120 10.10 -0.45 14.68
N ALA A 121 8.95 0.23 14.49
CA ALA A 121 7.68 -0.20 15.07
C ALA A 121 7.29 -1.61 14.59
N ALA A 122 7.36 -1.84 13.27
CA ALA A 122 7.08 -3.17 12.71
C ALA A 122 8.04 -4.23 13.23
N GLY A 123 9.35 -3.97 13.21
CA GLY A 123 10.38 -4.88 13.68
C GLY A 123 10.23 -5.22 15.16
N ALA A 124 10.05 -4.22 16.02
CA ALA A 124 9.86 -4.40 17.46
C ALA A 124 8.58 -5.16 17.79
N LEU A 125 7.47 -4.90 17.08
CA LEU A 125 6.20 -5.61 17.28
C LEU A 125 6.26 -7.06 16.80
N LEU A 126 6.93 -7.33 15.67
CA LEU A 126 7.19 -8.71 15.21
C LEU A 126 8.10 -9.45 16.20
N ALA A 127 9.13 -8.79 16.72
CA ALA A 127 10.02 -9.34 17.74
C ALA A 127 9.28 -9.61 19.07
N ALA A 128 8.36 -8.73 19.48
CA ALA A 128 7.60 -8.86 20.72
C ALA A 128 6.56 -9.99 20.72
N GLN A 129 6.16 -10.48 19.54
CA GLN A 129 5.14 -11.53 19.44
C GLN A 129 5.62 -12.85 20.07
N PRO A 130 4.74 -13.57 20.80
CA PRO A 130 5.07 -14.89 21.29
C PRO A 130 5.26 -15.88 20.13
N VAL A 131 6.01 -16.95 20.36
CA VAL A 131 6.14 -18.05 19.39
C VAL A 131 4.76 -18.62 19.10
N LEU A 132 4.44 -18.85 17.83
CA LEU A 132 3.13 -19.34 17.38
C LEU A 132 2.84 -20.71 18.00
N ALA A 133 2.09 -20.74 19.10
CA ALA A 133 1.65 -21.96 19.78
C ALA A 133 0.21 -21.89 20.33
N GLY A 134 -0.57 -20.84 20.00
CA GLY A 134 -1.96 -20.70 20.43
C GLY A 134 -2.54 -19.29 20.26
N PRO A 135 -3.86 -19.09 20.49
CA PRO A 135 -4.55 -17.84 20.20
C PRO A 135 -4.17 -16.75 21.20
N VAL A 136 -3.49 -15.70 20.71
CA VAL A 136 -2.99 -14.64 21.58
C VAL A 136 -4.06 -13.55 21.78
N ARG A 137 -4.86 -13.71 22.84
CA ARG A 137 -5.89 -12.71 23.24
C ARG A 137 -5.34 -11.30 23.46
N LEU A 138 -4.08 -11.17 23.90
CA LEU A 138 -3.45 -9.89 24.26
C LEU A 138 -3.37 -8.91 23.07
N TRP A 139 -2.89 -9.38 21.92
CA TRP A 139 -2.71 -8.54 20.73
C TRP A 139 -4.02 -8.02 20.18
N ARG A 140 -5.12 -8.75 20.36
CA ARG A 140 -6.44 -8.32 19.92
C ARG A 140 -6.90 -7.02 20.60
N ARG A 141 -6.61 -6.84 21.89
CA ARG A 141 -6.95 -5.60 22.61
C ARG A 141 -6.09 -4.44 22.10
N THR A 142 -4.80 -4.68 21.90
CA THR A 142 -3.86 -3.69 21.35
C THR A 142 -4.28 -3.23 19.95
N ILE A 143 -4.60 -4.16 19.05
CA ILE A 143 -5.05 -3.84 17.68
C ILE A 143 -6.32 -2.96 17.69
N ARG A 144 -7.28 -3.26 18.57
CA ARG A 144 -8.48 -2.41 18.71
C ARG A 144 -8.15 -1.03 19.26
N ALA A 145 -7.30 -0.96 20.28
CA ALA A 145 -6.87 0.32 20.84
C ALA A 145 -6.18 1.18 19.77
N LEU A 146 -5.30 0.58 18.97
CA LEU A 146 -4.67 1.23 17.81
C LEU A 146 -5.70 1.72 16.79
N GLY A 147 -6.67 0.87 16.41
CA GLY A 147 -7.73 1.25 15.48
C GLY A 147 -8.58 2.44 15.97
N TYR A 148 -8.95 2.47 17.25
CA TYR A 148 -9.67 3.61 17.83
C TYR A 148 -8.77 4.84 17.97
N ALA A 149 -7.52 4.68 18.41
CA ALA A 149 -6.56 5.77 18.51
C ALA A 149 -6.32 6.44 17.15
N ALA A 150 -6.24 5.67 16.06
CA ALA A 150 -6.14 6.23 14.71
C ALA A 150 -7.36 7.07 14.33
N ILE A 151 -8.58 6.60 14.60
CA ILE A 151 -9.81 7.33 14.29
C ILE A 151 -9.89 8.63 15.11
N VAL A 152 -9.60 8.55 16.41
CA VAL A 152 -9.59 9.72 17.30
C VAL A 152 -8.51 10.70 16.88
N GLY A 153 -7.29 10.23 16.67
CA GLY A 153 -6.15 11.04 16.21
C GLY A 153 -6.43 11.75 14.89
N ALA A 154 -7.00 11.04 13.91
CA ALA A 154 -7.39 11.64 12.63
C ALA A 154 -8.53 12.65 12.76
N THR A 155 -9.49 12.40 13.65
CA THR A 155 -10.58 13.35 13.91
C THR A 155 -10.06 14.62 14.57
N LEU A 156 -9.22 14.47 15.61
CA LEU A 156 -8.57 15.60 16.27
C LEU A 156 -7.65 16.36 15.30
N SER A 157 -6.94 15.65 14.43
CA SER A 157 -6.11 16.23 13.37
C SER A 157 -6.92 17.15 12.49
N VAL A 158 -8.04 16.68 11.93
CA VAL A 158 -8.90 17.48 11.06
C VAL A 158 -9.50 18.68 11.80
N LEU A 159 -9.98 18.49 13.03
CA LEU A 159 -10.57 19.56 13.81
C LEU A 159 -9.56 20.64 14.19
N PHE A 160 -8.35 20.26 14.62
CA PHE A 160 -7.31 21.21 15.00
C PHE A 160 -6.83 22.01 13.79
N ASN A 161 -6.75 21.37 12.63
CA ASN A 161 -6.42 22.03 11.39
C ASN A 161 -7.47 23.00 10.90
N LEU A 162 -8.74 22.57 10.95
CA LEU A 162 -9.85 23.44 10.64
C LEU A 162 -9.86 24.65 11.59
N TYR A 163 -9.62 24.43 12.88
CA TYR A 163 -9.51 25.50 13.88
C TYR A 163 -8.46 26.54 13.49
N TRP A 164 -7.22 26.13 13.19
CA TRP A 164 -6.18 27.08 12.79
C TRP A 164 -6.51 27.77 11.47
N ARG A 165 -6.97 27.01 10.47
CA ARG A 165 -7.37 27.56 9.16
C ARG A 165 -8.47 28.61 9.30
N VAL A 166 -9.44 28.39 10.16
CA VAL A 166 -10.50 29.35 10.48
C VAL A 166 -9.93 30.53 11.29
N ARG A 167 -9.12 30.28 12.31
CA ARG A 167 -8.54 31.33 13.18
C ARG A 167 -7.70 32.35 12.42
N TYR A 168 -6.91 31.89 11.43
CA TYR A 168 -6.11 32.77 10.56
C TYR A 168 -6.89 33.34 9.38
N ALA A 169 -8.01 32.74 9.00
CA ALA A 169 -8.88 33.29 7.97
C ALA A 169 -9.79 34.40 8.52
N ILE A 170 -10.17 34.37 9.81
CA ILE A 170 -11.01 35.42 10.40
C ILE A 170 -10.21 36.73 10.48
N PRO A 171 -10.69 37.81 9.84
CA PRO A 171 -10.05 39.13 9.94
C PRO A 171 -10.09 39.66 11.38
N ASP A 172 -9.08 40.42 11.80
CA ASP A 172 -9.08 41.06 13.12
C ASP A 172 -10.24 42.07 13.24
N ALA A 173 -10.69 42.33 14.47
CA ALA A 173 -11.87 43.15 14.75
C ALA A 173 -11.79 44.58 14.16
N ASP A 174 -10.57 45.09 13.97
CA ASP A 174 -10.29 46.42 13.43
C ASP A 174 -10.05 46.41 11.91
N SER A 175 -10.18 45.26 11.24
CA SER A 175 -9.97 45.16 9.80
C SER A 175 -11.14 45.79 9.03
N THR A 176 -10.81 46.72 8.14
CA THR A 176 -11.79 47.41 7.28
C THR A 176 -12.29 46.53 6.12
N THR A 177 -11.57 45.44 5.85
CA THR A 177 -11.93 44.43 4.86
C THR A 177 -12.57 43.25 5.60
N GLY A 178 -13.90 43.23 5.67
CA GLY A 178 -14.64 42.14 6.32
C GLY A 178 -14.37 40.76 5.70
N PHE A 179 -15.16 39.77 6.12
CA PHE A 179 -15.02 38.39 5.64
C PHE A 179 -15.23 38.29 4.12
N GLY A 180 -14.17 37.96 3.37
CA GLY A 180 -14.13 38.01 1.91
C GLY A 180 -14.01 36.62 1.24
N ARG A 181 -13.91 36.64 -0.10
CA ARG A 181 -13.82 35.42 -0.93
C ARG A 181 -12.61 34.56 -0.59
N GLN A 182 -11.47 35.18 -0.27
CA GLN A 182 -10.23 34.46 0.06
C GLN A 182 -10.36 33.66 1.36
N GLN A 183 -11.02 34.24 2.36
CA GLN A 183 -11.30 33.60 3.64
C GLN A 183 -12.23 32.39 3.46
N VAL A 184 -13.30 32.55 2.67
CA VAL A 184 -14.22 31.45 2.31
C VAL A 184 -13.46 30.32 1.60
N ALA A 185 -12.63 30.67 0.62
CA ALA A 185 -11.83 29.70 -0.13
C ALA A 185 -10.89 28.89 0.76
N ILE A 186 -10.20 29.56 1.71
CA ILE A 186 -9.31 28.91 2.68
C ILE A 186 -10.07 27.87 3.53
N ILE A 187 -11.24 28.25 4.05
CA ILE A 187 -12.04 27.38 4.93
C ILE A 187 -12.66 26.23 4.13
N ALA A 188 -13.22 26.50 2.96
CA ALA A 188 -13.82 25.48 2.10
C ALA A 188 -12.79 24.42 1.67
N THR A 189 -11.60 24.85 1.27
CA THR A 189 -10.50 23.95 0.89
C THR A 189 -10.07 23.09 2.10
N ALA A 190 -9.93 23.70 3.28
CA ALA A 190 -9.60 22.97 4.51
C ALA A 190 -10.63 21.90 4.88
N LEU A 191 -11.91 22.21 4.75
CA LEU A 191 -13.00 21.27 5.00
C LEU A 191 -12.95 20.07 4.05
N VAL A 192 -12.79 20.32 2.75
CA VAL A 192 -12.77 19.25 1.73
C VAL A 192 -11.55 18.35 1.92
N TYR A 193 -10.37 18.93 2.10
CA TYR A 193 -9.13 18.18 2.30
C TYR A 193 -9.19 17.35 3.58
N GLY A 194 -9.67 17.97 4.67
CA GLY A 194 -9.89 17.30 5.94
C GLY A 194 -10.88 16.14 5.83
N ALA A 195 -12.01 16.33 5.14
CA ALA A 195 -13.02 15.30 4.95
C ALA A 195 -12.50 14.09 4.14
N VAL A 196 -11.74 14.33 3.06
CA VAL A 196 -11.14 13.28 2.24
C VAL A 196 -10.12 12.47 3.06
N ALA A 197 -9.23 13.17 3.77
CA ALA A 197 -8.23 12.52 4.64
C ALA A 197 -8.89 11.70 5.76
N TRP A 198 -9.87 12.29 6.46
CA TRP A 198 -10.61 11.61 7.53
C TRP A 198 -11.33 10.36 7.03
N THR A 199 -12.05 10.46 5.91
CA THR A 199 -12.77 9.32 5.31
C THR A 199 -11.81 8.16 5.01
N THR A 200 -10.64 8.48 4.47
CA THR A 200 -9.59 7.50 4.15
C THR A 200 -9.09 6.78 5.40
N VAL A 201 -8.80 7.51 6.49
CA VAL A 201 -8.40 6.89 7.77
C VAL A 201 -9.50 6.02 8.33
N VAL A 202 -10.73 6.53 8.36
CA VAL A 202 -11.86 5.82 8.95
C VAL A 202 -12.10 4.51 8.21
N VAL A 203 -12.08 4.52 6.88
CA VAL A 203 -12.26 3.30 6.08
C VAL A 203 -11.15 2.29 6.34
N ALA A 204 -9.88 2.71 6.30
CA ALA A 204 -8.75 1.82 6.56
C ALA A 204 -8.75 1.29 8.01
N SER A 205 -9.03 2.15 8.98
CA SER A 205 -9.06 1.80 10.41
C SER A 205 -10.24 0.90 10.77
N ARG A 206 -11.36 0.96 10.03
CA ARG A 206 -12.45 0.01 10.19
C ARG A 206 -12.02 -1.42 9.89
N TRP A 207 -11.10 -1.65 8.95
CA TRP A 207 -10.56 -2.99 8.70
C TRP A 207 -9.74 -3.52 9.89
N VAL A 208 -9.02 -2.64 10.59
CA VAL A 208 -8.29 -2.97 11.82
C VAL A 208 -9.24 -3.45 12.92
N LEU A 209 -10.44 -2.88 12.98
CA LEU A 209 -11.46 -3.23 13.98
C LEU A 209 -12.25 -4.51 13.61
N GLN A 210 -12.27 -4.88 12.33
CA GLN A 210 -12.96 -6.05 11.84
C GLN A 210 -12.23 -7.35 12.19
N ARG A 211 -12.98 -8.45 12.26
CA ARG A 211 -12.46 -9.76 12.72
C ARG A 211 -12.25 -10.77 11.61
N ASP A 212 -12.75 -10.51 10.41
CA ASP A 212 -12.60 -11.41 9.28
C ASP A 212 -11.16 -11.41 8.74
N LYS A 213 -10.73 -12.55 8.21
CA LYS A 213 -9.36 -12.71 7.69
C LYS A 213 -9.06 -11.77 6.52
N ALA A 214 -10.05 -11.46 5.68
CA ALA A 214 -9.85 -10.63 4.50
C ALA A 214 -9.51 -9.18 4.88
N SER A 215 -10.21 -8.60 5.84
CA SER A 215 -9.91 -7.27 6.38
C SER A 215 -8.58 -7.23 7.12
N GLN A 216 -8.23 -8.27 7.88
CA GLN A 216 -6.91 -8.35 8.50
C GLN A 216 -5.80 -8.39 7.46
N LEU A 217 -5.98 -9.14 6.37
CA LEU A 217 -5.03 -9.21 5.29
C LEU A 217 -4.95 -7.90 4.49
N ALA A 218 -6.06 -7.20 4.33
CA ALA A 218 -6.08 -5.86 3.74
C ALA A 218 -5.26 -4.85 4.58
N VAL A 219 -5.32 -4.94 5.91
CA VAL A 219 -4.45 -4.16 6.81
C VAL A 219 -2.98 -4.53 6.62
N VAL A 220 -2.67 -5.82 6.46
CA VAL A 220 -1.30 -6.27 6.21
C VAL A 220 -0.77 -5.72 4.88
N LEU A 221 -1.58 -5.76 3.82
CA LEU A 221 -1.24 -5.16 2.52
C LEU A 221 -1.02 -3.66 2.62
N LEU A 222 -1.92 -2.94 3.29
CA LEU A 222 -1.84 -1.48 3.48
C LEU A 222 -0.62 -1.08 4.31
N GLY A 223 -0.41 -1.72 5.46
CA GLY A 223 0.73 -1.42 6.33
C GLY A 223 2.07 -1.83 5.70
N GLY A 224 2.11 -2.96 4.99
CA GLY A 224 3.29 -3.39 4.22
C GLY A 224 3.63 -2.40 3.11
N ALA A 225 2.64 -1.99 2.31
CA ALA A 225 2.82 -0.98 1.27
C ALA A 225 3.27 0.37 1.87
N ALA A 226 2.63 0.83 2.96
CA ALA A 226 3.01 2.05 3.66
C ALA A 226 4.47 2.03 4.16
N LEU A 227 4.92 0.91 4.72
CA LEU A 227 6.29 0.75 5.20
C LEU A 227 7.30 0.85 4.04
N VAL A 228 7.10 0.07 2.98
CA VAL A 228 8.02 0.04 1.83
C VAL A 228 8.05 1.40 1.13
N VAL A 229 6.88 1.98 0.89
CA VAL A 229 6.77 3.28 0.22
C VAL A 229 7.34 4.40 1.07
N GLY A 230 7.15 4.39 2.39
CA GLY A 230 7.75 5.39 3.28
C GLY A 230 9.27 5.39 3.20
N ILE A 231 9.90 4.22 3.02
CA ILE A 231 11.34 4.10 2.79
C ILE A 231 11.71 4.58 1.37
N LEU A 232 10.97 4.16 0.34
CA LEU A 232 11.24 4.53 -1.05
C LEU A 232 11.15 6.04 -1.29
N VAL A 233 10.09 6.68 -0.79
CA VAL A 233 9.90 8.14 -0.90
C VAL A 233 11.00 8.88 -0.14
N TRP A 234 11.54 8.34 0.94
CA TRP A 234 12.68 8.96 1.61
C TRP A 234 13.98 8.85 0.80
N VAL A 235 14.28 7.67 0.25
CA VAL A 235 15.57 7.39 -0.40
C VAL A 235 15.67 8.01 -1.80
N LEU A 236 14.56 8.15 -2.51
CA LEU A 236 14.55 8.64 -3.88
C LEU A 236 14.56 10.17 -3.94
N PRO A 237 15.35 10.81 -4.82
CA PRO A 237 15.40 12.27 -4.96
C PRO A 237 14.04 12.92 -5.25
N ILE A 238 13.22 12.25 -6.08
CA ILE A 238 11.86 12.70 -6.43
C ILE A 238 10.90 12.67 -5.23
N GLY A 239 11.28 11.96 -4.16
CA GLY A 239 10.51 11.85 -2.94
C GLY A 239 10.14 13.19 -2.33
N ARG A 240 11.03 14.18 -2.45
CA ARG A 240 10.81 15.56 -1.97
C ARG A 240 9.71 16.30 -2.75
N ASP A 241 9.53 15.96 -4.02
CA ASP A 241 8.47 16.52 -4.85
C ASP A 241 7.13 15.79 -4.66
N ILE A 242 7.17 14.52 -4.23
CA ILE A 242 5.98 13.74 -3.86
C ILE A 242 5.50 14.14 -2.47
N ASP A 243 6.43 14.32 -1.54
CA ASP A 243 6.18 14.76 -0.18
C ASP A 243 7.21 15.84 0.19
N GLY A 244 6.76 17.09 0.34
CA GLY A 244 7.62 18.20 0.74
C GLY A 244 8.33 18.00 2.07
N PHE A 245 8.01 16.94 2.81
CA PHE A 245 8.72 16.51 4.00
C PHE A 245 9.28 15.13 3.70
N HIS A 246 10.60 14.96 3.86
CA HIS A 246 11.18 13.63 3.73
C HIS A 246 10.75 12.82 4.99
N GLY A 247 9.57 12.20 4.97
CA GLY A 247 8.99 11.53 6.14
C GLY A 247 7.69 12.18 6.57
N ILE A 248 6.79 11.37 7.12
CA ILE A 248 5.37 11.67 7.31
C ILE A 248 5.19 12.80 8.33
N ALA A 249 5.29 14.02 7.83
CA ALA A 249 4.96 15.24 8.53
C ALA A 249 4.22 16.10 7.51
N GLN A 250 2.90 15.99 7.51
CA GLN A 250 2.03 16.54 6.49
C GLN A 250 2.01 18.06 6.50
N ASN A 251 2.27 18.66 5.34
CA ASN A 251 1.73 19.96 5.01
C ASN A 251 1.26 19.95 3.55
N THR A 252 0.24 19.13 3.24
CA THR A 252 -0.85 19.72 2.46
C THR A 252 -1.31 20.89 3.32
N SER A 253 -1.34 22.10 2.78
CA SER A 253 -1.40 23.33 3.57
C SER A 253 -2.55 23.41 4.60
N THR A 254 -3.48 22.46 4.65
CA THR A 254 -4.65 22.36 5.53
C THR A 254 -4.59 21.21 6.56
N ALA A 255 -3.45 20.50 6.75
CA ALA A 255 -3.36 19.37 7.68
C ALA A 255 -2.03 19.31 8.49
N GLY A 256 -1.71 20.34 9.27
CA GLY A 256 -0.65 20.39 10.29
C GLY A 256 -0.84 19.48 11.52
N VAL A 257 -1.52 18.34 11.40
CA VAL A 257 -1.43 17.25 12.39
C VAL A 257 -1.14 15.99 11.57
N GLY A 258 0.13 15.62 11.53
CA GLY A 258 0.68 14.58 10.70
C GLY A 258 -0.05 13.26 10.87
N PHE A 259 -0.35 12.62 9.75
CA PHE A 259 -1.05 11.36 9.67
C PHE A 259 -0.19 10.22 10.21
N GLU A 260 -0.22 10.06 11.53
CA GLU A 260 0.25 8.86 12.25
C GLU A 260 -0.56 7.60 11.86
N GLY A 261 -1.56 7.72 10.98
CA GLY A 261 -2.30 6.61 10.41
C GLY A 261 -1.37 5.56 9.79
N TYR A 262 -0.28 5.95 9.13
CA TYR A 262 0.70 4.99 8.63
C TYR A 262 1.38 4.20 9.74
N LEU A 263 1.77 4.85 10.84
CA LEU A 263 2.36 4.16 11.98
C LEU A 263 1.39 3.13 12.54
N VAL A 264 0.12 3.51 12.68
CA VAL A 264 -0.92 2.60 13.15
C VAL A 264 -1.15 1.44 12.17
N TRP A 265 -1.20 1.69 10.86
CA TRP A 265 -1.38 0.64 9.87
C TRP A 265 -0.19 -0.32 9.81
N VAL A 266 1.04 0.21 9.88
CA VAL A 266 2.28 -0.58 9.95
C VAL A 266 2.32 -1.42 11.23
N ALA A 267 1.97 -0.83 12.38
CA ALA A 267 1.90 -1.54 13.65
C ALA A 267 0.82 -2.63 13.64
N ALA A 268 -0.38 -2.32 13.16
CA ALA A 268 -1.46 -3.28 13.03
C ALA A 268 -1.12 -4.39 12.04
N ALA A 269 -0.48 -4.06 10.91
CA ALA A 269 0.01 -5.02 9.94
C ALA A 269 1.03 -5.97 10.57
N ALA A 270 2.02 -5.46 11.29
CA ALA A 270 3.01 -6.29 12.00
C ALA A 270 2.33 -7.28 12.96
N LEU A 271 1.33 -6.82 13.72
CA LEU A 271 0.58 -7.65 14.66
C LEU A 271 -0.32 -8.70 13.99
N LEU A 272 -0.79 -8.44 12.77
CA LEU A 272 -1.70 -9.31 12.03
C LEU A 272 -1.00 -10.20 11.00
N ALA A 273 0.21 -9.84 10.54
CA ALA A 273 0.87 -10.40 9.35
C ALA A 273 0.84 -11.92 9.31
N VAL A 274 1.37 -12.56 10.35
CA VAL A 274 1.47 -14.02 10.39
C VAL A 274 0.10 -14.67 10.52
N ALA A 275 -0.78 -14.15 11.38
CA ALA A 275 -2.09 -14.73 11.62
C ALA A 275 -3.04 -14.59 10.42
N ALA A 276 -2.93 -13.49 9.67
CA ALA A 276 -3.75 -13.19 8.51
C ALA A 276 -3.26 -13.95 7.26
N ALA A 277 -1.95 -14.01 7.04
CA ALA A 277 -1.37 -14.66 5.86
C ALA A 277 -1.35 -16.20 5.97
N ARG A 278 -1.18 -16.73 7.19
CA ARG A 278 -1.17 -18.17 7.42
C ARG A 278 -2.54 -18.78 7.09
N ASP A 279 -2.49 -19.84 6.28
CA ASP A 279 -3.68 -20.59 5.83
C ASP A 279 -4.73 -19.67 5.15
N ALA A 280 -4.29 -18.61 4.47
CA ALA A 280 -5.16 -17.73 3.69
C ALA A 280 -5.48 -18.38 2.34
N SER A 281 -6.77 -18.61 2.08
CA SER A 281 -7.25 -19.12 0.79
C SER A 281 -7.14 -18.08 -0.33
N ALA A 282 -7.16 -18.52 -1.58
CA ALA A 282 -7.26 -17.64 -2.75
C ALA A 282 -8.46 -16.67 -2.65
N THR A 283 -9.60 -17.14 -2.14
CA THR A 283 -10.79 -16.30 -1.92
C THR A 283 -10.56 -15.21 -0.86
N THR A 284 -9.75 -15.50 0.17
CA THR A 284 -9.37 -14.51 1.20
C THR A 284 -8.47 -13.43 0.61
N TRP A 285 -7.49 -13.80 -0.22
CA TRP A 285 -6.62 -12.85 -0.93
C TRP A 285 -7.40 -11.95 -1.89
N LEU A 286 -8.34 -12.51 -2.66
CA LEU A 286 -9.23 -11.72 -3.51
C LEU A 286 -10.11 -10.78 -2.69
N ALA A 287 -10.71 -11.25 -1.59
CA ALA A 287 -11.53 -10.40 -0.73
C ALA A 287 -10.72 -9.24 -0.10
N ALA A 288 -9.49 -9.52 0.35
CA ALA A 288 -8.58 -8.50 0.85
C ALA A 288 -8.24 -7.46 -0.23
N THR A 289 -7.97 -7.93 -1.46
CA THR A 289 -7.71 -7.06 -2.61
C THR A 289 -8.93 -6.17 -2.91
N ARG A 290 -10.15 -6.72 -2.87
CA ARG A 290 -11.40 -5.94 -3.02
C ARG A 290 -11.56 -4.85 -1.97
N ASN A 291 -11.12 -5.10 -0.73
CA ASN A 291 -11.10 -4.08 0.31
C ASN A 291 -10.11 -2.96 -0.05
N THR A 292 -8.88 -3.30 -0.47
CA THR A 292 -7.88 -2.29 -0.86
C THR A 292 -8.31 -1.45 -2.06
N LEU A 293 -9.05 -2.03 -3.02
CA LEU A 293 -9.62 -1.29 -4.16
C LEU A 293 -10.63 -0.21 -3.74
N VAL A 294 -11.35 -0.39 -2.62
CA VAL A 294 -12.22 0.68 -2.06
C VAL A 294 -11.40 1.91 -1.72
N LEU A 295 -10.24 1.71 -1.10
CA LEU A 295 -9.38 2.81 -0.67
C LEU A 295 -8.78 3.54 -1.86
N ILE A 296 -8.37 2.81 -2.91
CA ILE A 296 -7.95 3.40 -4.18
C ILE A 296 -9.08 4.25 -4.77
N ALA A 297 -10.30 3.72 -4.84
CA ALA A 297 -11.45 4.46 -5.38
C ALA A 297 -11.78 5.71 -4.56
N ILE A 298 -11.87 5.61 -3.23
CA ILE A 298 -12.20 6.73 -2.34
C ILE A 298 -11.17 7.84 -2.46
N TRP A 299 -9.89 7.51 -2.40
CA TRP A 299 -8.84 8.52 -2.50
C TRP A 299 -8.78 9.15 -3.88
N SER A 300 -8.92 8.35 -4.94
CA SER A 300 -8.93 8.88 -6.31
C SER A 300 -10.10 9.85 -6.52
N LEU A 301 -11.31 9.50 -6.08
CA LEU A 301 -12.46 10.42 -6.15
C LEU A 301 -12.28 11.65 -5.26
N GLY A 302 -11.72 11.48 -4.06
CA GLY A 302 -11.41 12.58 -3.16
C GLY A 302 -10.38 13.54 -3.75
N SER A 303 -9.35 13.02 -4.42
CA SER A 303 -8.34 13.80 -5.14
C SER A 303 -8.96 14.59 -6.30
N ALA A 304 -9.83 13.96 -7.08
CA ALA A 304 -10.58 14.66 -8.12
C ALA A 304 -11.42 15.82 -7.54
N LEU A 305 -12.11 15.57 -6.41
CA LEU A 305 -12.90 16.60 -5.72
C LEU A 305 -12.02 17.76 -5.23
N MET A 306 -10.87 17.47 -4.61
CA MET A 306 -9.91 18.49 -4.19
C MET A 306 -9.50 19.36 -5.37
N ARG A 307 -9.08 18.74 -6.49
CA ARG A 307 -8.70 19.47 -7.72
C ARG A 307 -9.80 20.35 -8.28
N VAL A 308 -11.06 19.90 -8.25
CA VAL A 308 -12.21 20.71 -8.69
C VAL A 308 -12.41 21.92 -7.77
N VAL A 309 -12.29 21.73 -6.45
CA VAL A 309 -12.40 22.81 -5.47
C VAL A 309 -11.28 23.82 -5.68
N ASP A 310 -10.06 23.37 -5.91
CA ASP A 310 -8.92 24.26 -6.10
C ASP A 310 -9.00 25.05 -7.41
N LEU A 311 -9.47 24.41 -8.49
CA LEU A 311 -9.78 25.13 -9.73
C LEU A 311 -10.87 26.19 -9.49
N SER A 312 -11.91 25.85 -8.73
CA SER A 312 -12.99 26.79 -8.39
C SER A 312 -12.49 27.97 -7.56
N VAL A 313 -11.58 27.71 -6.61
CA VAL A 313 -10.91 28.73 -5.80
C VAL A 313 -10.04 29.62 -6.67
N ALA A 314 -9.23 29.03 -7.56
CA ALA A 314 -8.36 29.79 -8.44
C ALA A 314 -9.15 30.73 -9.37
N VAL A 315 -10.25 30.22 -9.95
CA VAL A 315 -11.19 31.03 -10.75
C VAL A 315 -11.87 32.10 -9.90
N GLY A 316 -12.37 31.76 -8.71
CA GLY A 316 -13.12 32.70 -7.86
C GLY A 316 -12.28 33.83 -7.24
N LEU A 317 -10.96 33.64 -7.17
CA LEU A 317 -9.98 34.59 -6.64
C LEU A 317 -9.11 35.23 -7.72
N ASP A 318 -9.40 34.99 -9.01
CA ASP A 318 -8.61 35.47 -10.15
C ASP A 318 -7.10 35.16 -10.02
N LEU A 319 -6.78 33.99 -9.46
CA LEU A 319 -5.40 33.51 -9.33
C LEU A 319 -4.91 32.91 -10.66
N PRO A 320 -3.60 32.87 -10.93
CA PRO A 320 -3.08 32.16 -12.10
C PRO A 320 -3.42 30.67 -12.04
N TYR A 321 -4.06 30.14 -13.09
CA TYR A 321 -4.42 28.73 -13.21
C TYR A 321 -4.28 28.21 -14.64
N SER A 322 -4.11 26.90 -14.77
CA SER A 322 -4.14 26.18 -16.04
C SER A 322 -5.35 25.24 -16.05
N PRO A 323 -6.43 25.56 -16.81
CA PRO A 323 -7.60 24.69 -16.90
C PRO A 323 -7.25 23.31 -17.45
N TYR A 324 -6.31 23.24 -18.40
CA TYR A 324 -5.87 22.00 -19.01
C TYR A 324 -5.19 21.08 -17.99
N ASP A 325 -4.25 21.61 -17.20
CA ASP A 325 -3.52 20.83 -16.21
C ASP A 325 -4.46 20.32 -15.11
N SER A 326 -5.36 21.17 -14.61
CA SER A 326 -6.37 20.79 -13.63
C SER A 326 -7.31 19.70 -14.15
N ALA A 327 -7.79 19.84 -15.40
CA ALA A 327 -8.66 18.85 -16.03
C ALA A 327 -7.95 17.52 -16.29
N ALA A 328 -6.70 17.55 -16.75
CA ALA A 328 -5.88 16.37 -16.97
C ALA A 328 -5.67 15.60 -15.66
N MET A 329 -5.21 16.29 -14.62
CA MET A 329 -4.99 15.69 -13.30
C MET A 329 -6.28 15.08 -12.72
N ALA A 330 -7.41 15.79 -12.80
CA ALA A 330 -8.71 15.27 -12.34
C ALA A 330 -9.20 14.07 -13.18
N SER A 331 -8.91 14.04 -14.48
CA SER A 331 -9.29 12.92 -15.35
C SER A 331 -8.56 11.64 -14.98
N PHE A 332 -7.25 11.71 -14.71
CA PHE A 332 -6.48 10.56 -14.23
C PHE A 332 -7.01 10.01 -12.90
N ASP A 333 -7.40 10.90 -11.98
CA ASP A 333 -8.05 10.55 -10.73
C ASP A 333 -9.38 9.80 -10.96
N VAL A 334 -10.28 10.36 -11.78
CA VAL A 334 -11.60 9.75 -12.07
C VAL A 334 -11.47 8.40 -12.78
N VAL A 335 -10.62 8.30 -13.81
CA VAL A 335 -10.41 7.04 -14.55
C VAL A 335 -9.87 5.95 -13.63
N THR A 336 -8.91 6.28 -12.76
CA THR A 336 -8.38 5.33 -11.76
C THR A 336 -9.46 4.85 -10.81
N ALA A 337 -10.33 5.75 -10.34
CA ALA A 337 -11.46 5.38 -9.50
C ALA A 337 -12.42 4.42 -10.21
N VAL A 338 -12.78 4.71 -11.47
CA VAL A 338 -13.68 3.87 -12.28
C VAL A 338 -13.10 2.47 -12.47
N ILE A 339 -11.81 2.37 -12.82
CA ILE A 339 -11.13 1.07 -12.96
C ILE A 339 -11.12 0.31 -11.63
N ALA A 340 -10.79 0.98 -10.52
CA ALA A 340 -10.77 0.35 -9.20
C ALA A 340 -12.17 -0.14 -8.77
N ILE A 341 -13.22 0.61 -9.04
CA ILE A 341 -14.62 0.22 -8.79
C ILE A 341 -14.99 -0.97 -9.66
N TRP A 342 -14.69 -0.93 -10.96
CA TRP A 342 -14.97 -2.03 -11.87
C TRP A 342 -14.27 -3.33 -11.42
N LEU A 343 -12.99 -3.25 -11.06
CA LEU A 343 -12.25 -4.39 -10.53
C LEU A 343 -12.89 -4.87 -9.23
N ARG A 344 -13.26 -3.98 -8.31
CA ARG A 344 -13.87 -4.39 -7.04
C ARG A 344 -15.18 -5.18 -7.23
N LEU A 345 -15.96 -4.82 -8.25
CA LEU A 345 -17.22 -5.48 -8.59
C LEU A 345 -16.97 -6.83 -9.29
N ASN A 346 -15.93 -6.93 -10.11
CA ASN A 346 -15.67 -8.10 -10.96
C ASN A 346 -14.59 -9.05 -10.41
N LEU A 347 -13.86 -8.69 -9.36
CA LEU A 347 -12.82 -9.54 -8.79
C LEU A 347 -13.44 -10.79 -8.16
N GLY A 348 -13.12 -11.96 -8.72
CA GLY A 348 -13.69 -13.25 -8.32
C GLY A 348 -15.02 -13.58 -9.02
N ASN A 349 -15.50 -12.74 -9.94
CA ASN A 349 -16.63 -13.06 -10.79
C ASN A 349 -16.21 -14.08 -11.85
N ARG A 350 -16.82 -15.27 -11.84
CA ARG A 350 -16.50 -16.37 -12.77
C ARG A 350 -16.94 -16.07 -14.21
N SER A 351 -17.84 -15.13 -14.42
CA SER A 351 -18.25 -14.75 -15.78
C SER A 351 -17.22 -13.88 -16.50
N VAL A 352 -16.21 -13.34 -15.78
CA VAL A 352 -15.15 -12.52 -16.36
C VAL A 352 -13.88 -13.38 -16.52
N PRO A 353 -13.28 -13.45 -17.72
CA PRO A 353 -12.05 -14.21 -17.93
C PRO A 353 -10.93 -13.72 -17.00
N ALA A 354 -10.16 -14.65 -16.43
CA ALA A 354 -9.01 -14.32 -15.59
C ALA A 354 -8.02 -13.37 -16.31
N ALA A 355 -7.85 -13.56 -17.63
CA ALA A 355 -7.08 -12.68 -18.52
C ALA A 355 -7.49 -11.22 -18.43
N ALA A 356 -8.79 -10.94 -18.49
CA ALA A 356 -9.31 -9.59 -18.38
C ALA A 356 -9.03 -9.01 -16.98
N VAL A 357 -9.18 -9.80 -15.92
CA VAL A 357 -8.97 -9.33 -14.54
C VAL A 357 -7.52 -8.90 -14.31
N TRP A 358 -6.52 -9.72 -14.67
CA TRP A 358 -5.13 -9.31 -14.47
C TRP A 358 -4.68 -8.22 -15.45
N SER A 359 -5.23 -8.17 -16.66
CA SER A 359 -4.98 -7.07 -17.61
C SER A 359 -5.50 -5.74 -17.07
N VAL A 360 -6.76 -5.69 -16.61
CA VAL A 360 -7.33 -4.47 -16.02
C VAL A 360 -6.64 -4.10 -14.71
N SER A 361 -6.16 -5.08 -13.94
CA SER A 361 -5.33 -4.82 -12.75
C SER A 361 -3.98 -4.19 -13.12
N ALA A 362 -3.37 -4.61 -14.23
CA ALA A 362 -2.14 -4.00 -14.74
C ALA A 362 -2.39 -2.57 -15.25
N VAL A 363 -3.51 -2.35 -15.91
CA VAL A 363 -3.95 -0.99 -16.30
C VAL A 363 -4.16 -0.12 -15.06
N LEU A 364 -4.83 -0.62 -14.01
CA LEU A 364 -4.98 0.12 -12.75
C LEU A 364 -3.63 0.52 -12.16
N PHE A 365 -2.68 -0.40 -12.13
CA PHE A 365 -1.32 -0.13 -11.63
C PHE A 365 -0.59 0.93 -12.47
N GLY A 366 -0.70 0.86 -13.81
CA GLY A 366 -0.16 1.90 -14.68
C GLY A 366 -0.80 3.27 -14.43
N PHE A 367 -2.12 3.31 -14.23
CA PHE A 367 -2.86 4.53 -13.96
C PHE A 367 -2.55 5.14 -12.58
N THR A 368 -2.32 4.33 -11.53
CA THR A 368 -1.91 4.85 -10.22
C THR A 368 -0.51 5.48 -10.29
N ILE A 369 0.42 4.89 -11.05
CA ILE A 369 1.73 5.52 -11.32
C ILE A 369 1.55 6.82 -12.12
N ALA A 370 0.75 6.78 -13.20
CA ALA A 370 0.51 7.95 -14.03
C ALA A 370 -0.09 9.11 -13.22
N ARG A 371 -1.01 8.83 -12.28
CA ARG A 371 -1.55 9.83 -11.35
C ARG A 371 -0.46 10.51 -10.52
N VAL A 372 0.51 9.76 -10.01
CA VAL A 372 1.64 10.33 -9.25
C VAL A 372 2.49 11.22 -10.16
N VAL A 373 2.88 10.71 -11.34
CA VAL A 373 3.73 11.44 -12.29
C VAL A 373 3.06 12.72 -12.77
N VAL A 374 1.81 12.63 -13.23
CA VAL A 374 1.02 13.77 -13.72
C VAL A 374 0.72 14.75 -12.58
N GLY A 375 0.42 14.24 -11.39
CA GLY A 375 0.14 15.05 -10.21
C GLY A 375 1.33 15.86 -9.72
N VAL A 376 2.56 15.32 -9.80
CA VAL A 376 3.79 16.06 -9.47
C VAL A 376 4.22 16.97 -10.63
N GLY A 377 4.12 16.48 -11.86
CA GLY A 377 4.58 17.20 -13.05
C GLY A 377 3.77 18.46 -13.36
N LEU A 378 2.45 18.39 -13.19
CA LEU A 378 1.52 19.48 -13.50
C LEU A 378 1.07 20.30 -12.28
N ALA A 379 1.61 20.01 -11.09
CA ALA A 379 1.27 20.78 -9.89
C ALA A 379 1.76 22.24 -10.01
N PRO A 380 0.93 23.22 -9.61
CA PRO A 380 1.33 24.62 -9.55
C PRO A 380 2.58 24.79 -8.67
N ARG A 381 3.56 25.57 -9.14
CA ARG A 381 4.84 25.81 -8.44
C ARG A 381 4.93 27.22 -7.87
N LEU A 382 5.64 27.34 -6.75
CA LEU A 382 5.99 28.62 -6.15
C LEU A 382 6.87 29.45 -7.09
N ALA A 383 6.90 30.78 -6.90
CA ALA A 383 7.83 31.66 -7.60
C ALA A 383 9.29 31.26 -7.30
N GLU A 384 10.21 31.55 -8.22
CA GLU A 384 11.60 31.05 -8.17
C GLU A 384 12.32 31.35 -6.85
N ALA A 385 12.20 32.59 -6.34
CA ALA A 385 12.82 32.96 -5.07
C ALA A 385 12.26 32.18 -3.87
N GLN A 386 10.94 31.94 -3.84
CA GLN A 386 10.29 31.16 -2.80
C GLN A 386 10.64 29.68 -2.90
N ARG A 387 10.73 29.17 -4.14
CA ARG A 387 11.16 27.80 -4.44
C ARG A 387 12.60 27.55 -3.99
N ALA A 388 13.52 28.48 -4.29
CA ALA A 388 14.91 28.40 -3.86
C ALA A 388 15.00 28.37 -2.32
N SER A 389 14.26 29.24 -1.64
CA SER A 389 14.17 29.26 -0.17
C SER A 389 13.60 27.95 0.40
N ALA A 390 12.53 27.42 -0.17
CA ALA A 390 11.94 26.14 0.25
C ALA A 390 12.88 24.95 0.03
N SER A 391 13.69 24.98 -1.03
CA SER A 391 14.70 23.95 -1.32
C SER A 391 15.97 24.06 -0.47
N ALA A 392 16.21 25.21 0.16
CA ALA A 392 17.42 25.45 0.95
C ALA A 392 17.44 24.65 2.27
N HIS A 393 16.28 24.26 2.81
CA HIS A 393 16.24 23.48 4.04
C HIS A 393 16.57 22.00 3.75
N PRO A 394 17.57 21.41 4.43
CA PRO A 394 18.15 20.11 4.03
C PRO A 394 17.19 18.93 4.19
N VAL A 395 16.13 19.07 5.00
CA VAL A 395 15.23 17.96 5.37
C VAL A 395 13.81 18.09 4.80
N TYR A 396 13.31 19.31 4.57
CA TYR A 396 11.91 19.56 4.19
C TYR A 396 11.75 20.85 3.37
N GLY A 397 10.59 21.03 2.74
CA GLY A 397 10.23 22.10 1.81
C GLY A 397 10.29 21.63 0.34
N ASN A 398 9.30 21.97 -0.47
CA ASN A 398 9.35 21.73 -1.92
C ASN A 398 8.96 22.99 -2.70
N GLY A 399 9.11 22.90 -4.02
CA GLY A 399 8.79 24.01 -4.93
C GLY A 399 7.31 24.14 -5.29
N LEU A 400 6.41 23.36 -4.66
CA LEU A 400 5.00 23.30 -5.04
C LEU A 400 4.21 24.37 -4.30
N ALA A 401 3.44 25.18 -5.04
CA ALA A 401 2.49 26.12 -4.46
C ALA A 401 1.27 25.38 -3.90
N GLN A 402 0.99 24.22 -4.48
CA GLN A 402 -0.09 23.37 -4.06
C GLN A 402 0.28 21.90 -4.24
N GLN A 403 0.09 21.13 -3.18
CA GLN A 403 0.47 19.74 -3.14
C GLN A 403 -0.75 18.90 -2.74
N ILE A 404 -1.36 18.23 -3.71
CA ILE A 404 -2.45 17.26 -3.50
C ILE A 404 -1.91 15.84 -3.56
N THR A 405 -1.04 15.57 -4.54
CA THR A 405 -0.31 14.31 -4.66
C THR A 405 0.63 14.15 -3.47
N SER A 406 0.59 12.98 -2.85
CA SER A 406 1.29 12.72 -1.59
C SER A 406 1.92 11.32 -1.55
N THR A 407 2.65 11.03 -0.47
CA THR A 407 3.12 9.67 -0.16
C THR A 407 1.99 8.63 -0.24
N PHE A 408 0.75 9.01 0.08
CA PHE A 408 -0.37 8.08 0.03
C PHE A 408 -0.67 7.59 -1.40
N ASP A 409 -0.53 8.44 -2.41
CA ASP A 409 -0.73 8.02 -3.81
C ASP A 409 0.28 6.94 -4.21
N VAL A 410 1.50 7.00 -3.68
CA VAL A 410 2.52 5.96 -3.89
C VAL A 410 2.17 4.68 -3.11
N VAL A 411 1.56 4.79 -1.91
CA VAL A 411 1.02 3.63 -1.18
C VAL A 411 -0.08 2.94 -2.00
N LEU A 412 -0.94 3.70 -2.68
CA LEU A 412 -1.95 3.16 -3.58
C LEU A 412 -1.32 2.45 -4.79
N CYS A 413 -0.17 2.91 -5.29
CA CYS A 413 0.60 2.18 -6.31
C CYS A 413 1.06 0.82 -5.79
N GLY A 414 1.59 0.78 -4.56
CA GLY A 414 1.96 -0.48 -3.88
C GLY A 414 0.77 -1.43 -3.71
N LEU A 415 -0.38 -0.91 -3.29
CA LEU A 415 -1.61 -1.69 -3.19
C LEU A 415 -2.11 -2.22 -4.55
N ALA A 416 -2.06 -1.40 -5.60
CA ALA A 416 -2.41 -1.82 -6.95
C ALA A 416 -1.47 -2.92 -7.47
N LEU A 417 -0.16 -2.83 -7.19
CA LEU A 417 0.81 -3.87 -7.50
C LEU A 417 0.50 -5.18 -6.75
N CYS A 418 0.24 -5.11 -5.44
CA CYS A 418 -0.17 -6.28 -4.67
C CYS A 418 -1.45 -6.91 -5.25
N GLY A 419 -2.45 -6.10 -5.61
CA GLY A 419 -3.67 -6.56 -6.25
C GLY A 419 -3.43 -7.24 -7.59
N LEU A 420 -2.54 -6.70 -8.43
CA LEU A 420 -2.11 -7.31 -9.67
C LEU A 420 -1.44 -8.68 -9.44
N VAL A 421 -0.52 -8.77 -8.49
CA VAL A 421 0.13 -10.04 -8.14
C VAL A 421 -0.89 -11.07 -7.67
N VAL A 422 -1.83 -10.68 -6.81
CA VAL A 422 -2.93 -11.56 -6.38
C VAL A 422 -3.78 -12.01 -7.56
N ALA A 423 -4.16 -11.10 -8.46
CA ALA A 423 -4.94 -11.42 -9.65
C ALA A 423 -4.23 -12.43 -10.56
N ILE A 424 -2.91 -12.28 -10.75
CA ILE A 424 -2.10 -13.22 -11.54
C ILE A 424 -2.01 -14.59 -10.86
N VAL A 425 -1.66 -14.63 -9.57
CA VAL A 425 -1.45 -15.88 -8.83
C VAL A 425 -2.76 -16.66 -8.73
N VAL A 426 -3.84 -15.99 -8.31
CA VAL A 426 -5.15 -16.64 -8.19
C VAL A 426 -5.72 -17.00 -9.57
N GLY A 427 -5.58 -16.11 -10.56
CA GLY A 427 -6.03 -16.36 -11.92
C GLY A 427 -5.36 -17.59 -12.56
N ARG A 428 -4.06 -17.80 -12.31
CA ARG A 428 -3.33 -19.00 -12.77
C ARG A 428 -3.78 -20.28 -12.07
N LEU A 429 -4.12 -20.20 -10.78
CA LEU A 429 -4.63 -21.34 -10.00
C LEU A 429 -6.05 -21.76 -10.42
N THR A 430 -6.84 -20.82 -10.97
CA THR A 430 -8.22 -21.06 -11.44
C THR A 430 -8.34 -21.40 -12.91
N VAL A 431 -7.23 -21.58 -13.65
CA VAL A 431 -7.25 -22.20 -14.99
C VAL A 431 -6.92 -23.67 -14.78
N PRO A 432 -7.90 -24.59 -14.67
CA PRO A 432 -7.59 -26.01 -14.68
C PRO A 432 -6.97 -26.36 -16.03
N ALA A 433 -5.86 -27.10 -16.01
CA ALA A 433 -5.38 -27.82 -17.18
C ALA A 433 -6.42 -28.86 -17.70
N ASP A 434 -7.51 -29.04 -16.96
CA ASP A 434 -8.62 -29.98 -17.20
C ASP A 434 -9.73 -29.42 -18.13
N ASP A 435 -9.66 -28.15 -18.54
CA ASP A 435 -10.56 -27.57 -19.57
C ASP A 435 -10.12 -27.91 -21.01
N ARG A 436 -9.09 -28.74 -21.19
CA ARG A 436 -8.95 -29.47 -22.46
C ARG A 436 -10.05 -30.54 -22.46
N PRO A 437 -11.03 -30.50 -23.38
CA PRO A 437 -12.03 -31.55 -23.46
C PRO A 437 -11.32 -32.89 -23.56
N LYS A 438 -11.54 -33.75 -22.54
CA LYS A 438 -11.02 -35.11 -22.57
C LYS A 438 -11.69 -35.82 -23.75
N PRO A 439 -10.94 -36.49 -24.64
CA PRO A 439 -11.54 -37.23 -25.74
C PRO A 439 -12.55 -38.24 -25.18
N GLY A 440 -13.84 -38.07 -25.50
CA GLY A 440 -14.89 -39.02 -25.13
C GLY A 440 -16.02 -38.50 -24.24
N GLU A 441 -15.98 -37.26 -23.73
CA GLU A 441 -17.11 -36.73 -22.95
C GLU A 441 -18.34 -36.38 -23.82
N PRO A 442 -19.57 -36.63 -23.32
CA PRO A 442 -20.80 -36.30 -24.05
C PRO A 442 -20.89 -34.80 -24.32
N GLY A 443 -20.91 -34.40 -25.60
CA GLY A 443 -20.90 -33.00 -26.03
C GLY A 443 -19.61 -32.54 -26.72
N THR A 444 -18.57 -33.37 -26.74
CA THR A 444 -17.43 -33.15 -27.64
C THR A 444 -17.84 -33.38 -29.10
N PRO A 445 -17.33 -32.58 -30.08
CA PRO A 445 -17.64 -32.80 -31.49
C PRO A 445 -17.14 -34.18 -31.90
N ARG A 446 -18.06 -35.12 -32.05
CA ARG A 446 -17.75 -36.45 -32.58
C ARG A 446 -17.54 -36.30 -34.08
N ILE A 447 -16.39 -36.77 -34.57
CA ILE A 447 -16.23 -37.02 -36.00
C ILE A 447 -17.28 -38.09 -36.36
N PHE A 448 -18.32 -37.71 -37.10
CA PHE A 448 -19.32 -38.64 -37.59
C PHE A 448 -18.61 -39.68 -38.48
N ARG A 449 -18.60 -40.94 -38.04
CA ARG A 449 -18.31 -42.08 -38.92
C ARG A 449 -19.63 -42.68 -39.35
N SER A 450 -19.83 -42.80 -40.66
CA SER A 450 -21.01 -43.45 -41.24
C SER A 450 -21.05 -44.94 -40.88
N PRO A 451 -22.23 -45.56 -40.79
CA PRO A 451 -22.43 -46.94 -40.31
C PRO A 451 -21.64 -48.03 -41.07
N ASP A 452 -21.23 -47.76 -42.30
CA ASP A 452 -20.55 -48.74 -43.17
C ASP A 452 -19.03 -48.55 -43.26
N SER A 453 -18.41 -47.85 -42.31
CA SER A 453 -16.94 -47.76 -42.27
C SER A 453 -16.35 -49.10 -41.76
N PRO A 454 -15.54 -49.83 -42.55
CA PRO A 454 -14.98 -51.09 -42.12
C PRO A 454 -14.09 -50.90 -40.89
N THR A 455 -14.20 -51.83 -39.93
CA THR A 455 -13.43 -51.84 -38.68
C THR A 455 -11.95 -52.11 -38.98
N VAL A 456 -11.19 -51.06 -39.27
CA VAL A 456 -9.73 -51.17 -39.39
C VAL A 456 -9.15 -51.22 -37.97
N ALA A 457 -8.49 -52.33 -37.63
CA ALA A 457 -7.70 -52.51 -36.41
C ALA A 457 -6.69 -51.35 -36.26
N PRO A 458 -6.27 -50.97 -35.03
CA PRO A 458 -5.53 -49.73 -34.79
C PRO A 458 -4.11 -49.81 -35.37
N ALA A 459 -3.98 -49.48 -36.65
CA ALA A 459 -2.69 -49.31 -37.32
C ALA A 459 -2.29 -47.84 -37.21
N GLY A 460 -1.39 -47.55 -36.27
CA GLY A 460 -0.59 -46.32 -36.23
C GLY A 460 -1.33 -45.04 -35.83
N GLY A 461 -0.79 -44.31 -34.86
CA GLY A 461 -1.25 -42.97 -34.52
C GLY A 461 -1.19 -42.00 -35.72
N PRO A 462 -1.89 -40.86 -35.67
CA PRO A 462 -2.08 -39.98 -36.81
C PRO A 462 -0.74 -39.42 -37.30
N LYS A 463 -0.33 -39.79 -38.52
CA LYS A 463 0.76 -39.12 -39.24
C LYS A 463 0.27 -37.75 -39.69
N ILE A 464 0.89 -36.71 -39.16
CA ILE A 464 0.75 -35.33 -39.63
C ILE A 464 1.22 -35.30 -41.09
N TYR A 465 0.34 -34.89 -42.00
CA TYR A 465 0.68 -34.64 -43.40
C TYR A 465 1.69 -33.49 -43.46
N ARG A 466 2.96 -33.82 -43.69
CA ARG A 466 3.96 -32.85 -44.18
C ARG A 466 3.91 -32.91 -45.69
N GLY A 467 3.84 -31.74 -46.30
CA GLY A 467 3.82 -31.56 -47.76
C GLY A 467 4.89 -32.40 -48.44
N SER A 468 4.53 -32.90 -49.61
CA SER A 468 5.33 -33.71 -50.52
C SER A 468 6.62 -33.01 -50.94
N ASP A 469 7.76 -33.56 -50.51
CA ASP A 469 9.00 -33.51 -51.28
C ASP A 469 9.07 -34.79 -52.12
N GLU A 470 8.91 -34.60 -53.44
CA GLU A 470 9.40 -35.35 -54.61
C GLU A 470 9.53 -36.89 -54.50
N SER A 471 8.98 -37.67 -55.44
CA SER A 471 9.60 -37.81 -56.76
C SER A 471 8.61 -38.41 -57.76
N ALA A 472 8.34 -37.69 -58.84
CA ALA A 472 7.88 -38.26 -60.08
C ALA A 472 9.13 -38.57 -60.91
N GLU A 473 9.53 -39.84 -60.99
CA GLU A 473 10.39 -40.29 -62.07
C GLU A 473 10.03 -41.74 -62.45
N ASN A 474 9.36 -41.84 -63.59
CA ASN A 474 9.50 -42.85 -64.64
C ASN A 474 9.67 -44.33 -64.24
N GLY A 475 8.72 -45.17 -64.67
CA GLY A 475 8.99 -46.61 -64.78
C GLY A 475 7.77 -47.49 -65.02
N GLU A 476 7.25 -47.46 -66.25
CA GLU A 476 6.59 -48.55 -66.98
C GLU A 476 5.51 -49.45 -66.34
N VAL A 477 4.33 -49.32 -66.95
CA VAL A 477 3.31 -50.34 -67.14
C VAL A 477 3.85 -51.51 -67.97
N VAL A 478 3.40 -52.75 -67.69
CA VAL A 478 2.91 -53.79 -68.64
C VAL A 478 2.86 -55.14 -67.88
N GLN A 479 1.67 -55.63 -67.48
CA GLN A 479 0.88 -56.68 -68.18
C GLN A 479 1.74 -57.90 -68.58
N GLY A 480 1.56 -59.12 -68.08
CA GLY A 480 0.33 -59.89 -67.96
C GLY A 480 0.41 -61.12 -68.88
N ARG A 481 0.08 -62.30 -68.33
CA ARG A 481 -0.53 -63.51 -68.97
C ARG A 481 0.09 -64.09 -70.26
N SER A 482 0.54 -65.34 -70.23
CA SER A 482 -0.19 -66.62 -70.41
C SER A 482 -0.31 -67.08 -71.87
N ASN A 483 0.11 -68.33 -72.15
CA ASN A 483 -0.74 -69.40 -72.69
C ASN A 483 0.06 -70.59 -73.26
N GLY A 484 -0.17 -71.75 -72.66
CA GLY A 484 -0.69 -72.94 -73.34
C GLY A 484 -1.66 -73.58 -72.34
N THR A 485 -2.85 -74.06 -72.67
CA THR A 485 -3.61 -74.29 -73.91
C THR A 485 -5.09 -74.31 -73.52
#